data_AF-A0A9X3NS23-F1
#
_entry.id   AF-A0A9X3NS23-F1
#
_cell.length_a   1.000
_cell.length_b   1.000
_cell.length_c   1.000
_cell.angle_alpha   90.00
_cell.angle_beta   90.00
_cell.angle_gamma   90.00
#
_symmetry.space_group_name_H-M   'P 1'
#
loop_
_entity.id
_entity.type
_entity.pdbx_description
1 polymer ?
#
loop_
_entity_poly.entity_id
_entity_poly.type
_entity_poly.pdbx_seq_one_letter_code
_entity_poly.pdbx_strand_id
1 'polypeptide(L)'
;MTMASKDTDVRGALRGLADGRSSVRLRAALAVGTAPDPRYVATLVERCAVEPEFFVRDMLTWALTRHPVAETLPPLLGELRSRRARARSQALHTLSKIGDRQAWPAITRALLTDPDDDVARSAWRAAVVLVPDGEHAGLAAVLATQFGRGGRETQLSLSRALVALEEDAVVPVLASAAAHADPGVRAHALATERLLRDPDAAFESAVEEAKRVATLGVPDQKAQEEG
;
A
#
# COMPACT_ATOMS: atom_id res chain seq x y z
N MET A 1 -32.29 -23.48 1.56
CA MET A 1 -30.95 -24.09 1.40
C MET A 1 -30.63 -24.88 2.67
N THR A 2 -30.21 -26.14 2.54
CA THR A 2 -29.87 -27.00 3.69
C THR A 2 -28.45 -26.68 4.19
N MET A 3 -28.16 -26.90 5.48
CA MET A 3 -26.80 -26.68 6.03
C MET A 3 -25.71 -27.42 5.22
N ALA A 4 -26.02 -28.63 4.73
CA ALA A 4 -25.13 -29.43 3.90
C ALA A 4 -24.79 -28.76 2.54
N SER A 5 -25.75 -28.03 1.92
CA SER A 5 -25.48 -27.32 0.65
C SER A 5 -24.59 -26.11 0.88
N LYS A 6 -24.79 -25.39 1.99
CA LYS A 6 -23.95 -24.25 2.38
C LYS A 6 -22.52 -24.67 2.71
N ASP A 7 -22.32 -25.80 3.37
CA ASP A 7 -20.97 -26.31 3.67
C ASP A 7 -20.22 -26.82 2.45
N THR A 8 -20.95 -27.35 1.47
CA THR A 8 -20.36 -27.77 0.18
C THR A 8 -19.88 -26.56 -0.62
N ASP A 9 -20.67 -25.49 -0.61
CA ASP A 9 -20.33 -24.20 -1.24
C ASP A 9 -19.09 -23.57 -0.59
N VAL A 10 -19.03 -23.55 0.75
CA VAL A 10 -17.86 -23.07 1.51
C VAL A 10 -16.59 -23.82 1.17
N ARG A 11 -16.64 -25.16 1.14
CA ARG A 11 -15.48 -25.98 0.74
C ARG A 11 -15.07 -25.72 -0.71
N GLY A 12 -16.04 -25.48 -1.59
CA GLY A 12 -15.80 -25.12 -2.99
C GLY A 12 -15.06 -23.78 -3.12
N ALA A 13 -15.53 -22.76 -2.42
CA ALA A 13 -14.93 -21.43 -2.40
C ALA A 13 -13.51 -21.45 -1.83
N LEU A 14 -13.29 -22.16 -0.71
CA LEU A 14 -11.96 -22.33 -0.10
C LEU A 14 -10.97 -23.01 -1.06
N ARG A 15 -11.38 -24.06 -1.78
CA ARG A 15 -10.54 -24.67 -2.83
C ARG A 15 -10.25 -23.69 -3.97
N GLY A 16 -11.25 -22.89 -4.36
CA GLY A 16 -11.10 -21.88 -5.40
C GLY A 16 -10.05 -20.83 -5.06
N LEU A 17 -9.97 -20.40 -3.78
CA LEU A 17 -8.94 -19.47 -3.31
C LEU A 17 -7.51 -20.03 -3.42
N ALA A 18 -7.35 -21.35 -3.38
CA ALA A 18 -6.06 -22.04 -3.47
C ALA A 18 -5.72 -22.57 -4.88
N ASP A 19 -6.58 -22.36 -5.88
CA ASP A 19 -6.40 -22.89 -7.24
C ASP A 19 -5.13 -22.31 -7.91
N GLY A 20 -4.44 -23.12 -8.71
CA GLY A 20 -3.24 -22.69 -9.43
C GLY A 20 -3.49 -21.58 -10.46
N ARG A 21 -4.73 -21.45 -10.97
CA ARG A 21 -5.13 -20.45 -11.96
C ARG A 21 -5.61 -19.17 -11.28
N SER A 22 -4.99 -18.05 -11.64
CA SER A 22 -5.35 -16.72 -11.11
C SER A 22 -6.81 -16.34 -11.37
N SER A 23 -7.37 -16.73 -12.52
CA SER A 23 -8.79 -16.49 -12.85
C SER A 23 -9.77 -17.24 -11.95
N VAL A 24 -9.41 -18.42 -11.44
CA VAL A 24 -10.24 -19.16 -10.48
C VAL A 24 -10.16 -18.50 -9.11
N ARG A 25 -8.96 -18.13 -8.66
CA ARG A 25 -8.77 -17.42 -7.38
C ARG A 25 -9.48 -16.07 -7.36
N LEU A 26 -9.42 -15.31 -8.46
CA LEU A 26 -10.12 -14.04 -8.59
C LEU A 26 -11.63 -14.21 -8.42
N ARG A 27 -12.23 -15.19 -9.11
CA ARG A 27 -13.66 -15.51 -8.99
C ARG A 27 -14.03 -15.99 -7.59
N ALA A 28 -13.18 -16.80 -6.97
CA ALA A 28 -13.40 -17.28 -5.61
C ALA A 28 -13.37 -16.13 -4.59
N ALA A 29 -12.38 -15.24 -4.69
CA ALA A 29 -12.29 -14.05 -3.85
C ALA A 29 -13.50 -13.12 -4.05
N LEU A 30 -13.94 -12.91 -5.28
CA LEU A 30 -15.16 -12.14 -5.58
C LEU A 30 -16.40 -12.77 -4.95
N ALA A 31 -16.59 -14.08 -5.09
CA ALA A 31 -17.73 -14.79 -4.51
C ALA A 31 -17.73 -14.70 -2.97
N VAL A 32 -16.58 -14.94 -2.35
CA VAL A 32 -16.38 -14.86 -0.90
C VAL A 32 -16.63 -13.44 -0.37
N GLY A 33 -16.18 -12.41 -1.07
CA GLY A 33 -16.46 -11.02 -0.68
C GLY A 33 -17.94 -10.62 -0.89
N THR A 34 -18.60 -11.17 -1.91
CA THR A 34 -20.03 -10.92 -2.18
C THR A 34 -20.93 -11.57 -1.13
N ALA A 35 -20.55 -12.75 -0.63
CA ALA A 35 -21.25 -13.49 0.42
C ALA A 35 -20.30 -13.80 1.59
N PRO A 36 -19.99 -12.79 2.42
CA PRO A 36 -19.00 -12.93 3.49
C PRO A 36 -19.44 -13.94 4.54
N ASP A 37 -18.50 -14.80 4.95
CA ASP A 37 -18.66 -15.79 6.01
C ASP A 37 -17.33 -15.85 6.79
N PRO A 38 -17.34 -15.67 8.13
CA PRO A 38 -16.10 -15.64 8.92
C PRO A 38 -15.16 -16.84 8.68
N ARG A 39 -15.70 -17.98 8.26
CA ARG A 39 -14.92 -19.18 7.90
C ARG A 39 -13.91 -18.96 6.77
N TYR A 40 -14.07 -17.91 5.95
CA TYR A 40 -13.14 -17.60 4.87
C TYR A 40 -11.95 -16.74 5.29
N VAL A 41 -12.02 -16.03 6.43
CA VAL A 41 -11.05 -14.99 6.79
C VAL A 41 -9.63 -15.54 6.86
N ALA A 42 -9.43 -16.68 7.54
CA ALA A 42 -8.11 -17.29 7.65
C ALA A 42 -7.49 -17.58 6.28
N THR A 43 -8.24 -18.21 5.37
CA THR A 43 -7.75 -18.54 4.02
C THR A 43 -7.55 -17.30 3.15
N LEU A 44 -8.36 -16.26 3.29
CA LEU A 44 -8.14 -14.98 2.62
C LEU A 44 -6.81 -14.35 3.06
N VAL A 45 -6.53 -14.30 4.37
CA VAL A 45 -5.29 -13.76 4.92
C VAL A 45 -4.07 -14.58 4.48
N GLU A 46 -4.15 -15.91 4.58
CA GLU A 46 -3.11 -16.82 4.09
C GLU A 46 -2.84 -16.63 2.59
N ARG A 47 -3.89 -16.41 1.79
CA ARG A 47 -3.73 -16.18 0.35
C ARG A 47 -3.13 -14.81 0.05
N CYS A 48 -3.53 -13.75 0.75
CA CYS A 48 -2.91 -12.42 0.64
C CYS A 48 -1.40 -12.48 0.87
N ALA A 49 -0.94 -13.32 1.80
CA ALA A 49 0.47 -13.45 2.15
C ALA A 49 1.35 -13.98 1.00
N VAL A 50 0.77 -14.67 0.01
CA VAL A 50 1.53 -15.37 -1.04
C VAL A 50 1.08 -15.05 -2.48
N GLU A 51 -0.05 -14.37 -2.67
CA GLU A 51 -0.66 -14.17 -3.99
C GLU A 51 0.24 -13.38 -4.96
N PRO A 52 0.71 -13.99 -6.08
CA PRO A 52 1.59 -13.33 -7.05
C PRO A 52 0.87 -12.31 -7.94
N GLU A 53 -0.42 -12.47 -8.23
CA GLU A 53 -1.14 -11.63 -9.18
C GLU A 53 -1.76 -10.39 -8.52
N PHE A 54 -1.44 -9.20 -9.06
CA PHE A 54 -1.91 -7.92 -8.52
C PHE A 54 -3.43 -7.83 -8.39
N PHE A 55 -4.16 -8.11 -9.47
CA PHE A 55 -5.63 -8.03 -9.46
C PHE A 55 -6.28 -9.01 -8.46
N VAL A 56 -5.64 -10.15 -8.21
CA VAL A 56 -6.14 -11.10 -7.21
C VAL A 56 -5.88 -10.56 -5.79
N ARG A 57 -4.73 -9.94 -5.53
CA ARG A 57 -4.46 -9.29 -4.23
C ARG A 57 -5.47 -8.19 -3.90
N ASP A 58 -5.80 -7.36 -4.89
CA ASP A 58 -6.80 -6.30 -4.72
C ASP A 58 -8.19 -6.89 -4.44
N MET A 59 -8.56 -7.97 -5.12
CA MET A 59 -9.83 -8.65 -4.88
C MET A 59 -9.88 -9.33 -3.51
N LEU A 60 -8.77 -9.94 -3.05
CA LEU A 60 -8.67 -10.53 -1.71
C LEU A 60 -8.78 -9.44 -0.63
N THR A 61 -8.12 -8.31 -0.83
CA THR A 61 -8.24 -7.14 0.05
C THR A 61 -9.68 -6.64 0.10
N TRP A 62 -10.31 -6.45 -1.07
CA TRP A 62 -11.72 -6.07 -1.13
C TRP A 62 -12.60 -7.07 -0.37
N ALA A 63 -12.43 -8.37 -0.60
CA ALA A 63 -13.18 -9.42 0.09
C ALA A 63 -13.01 -9.36 1.61
N LEU A 64 -11.78 -9.14 2.11
CA LEU A 64 -11.53 -8.96 3.54
C LEU A 64 -12.29 -7.74 4.10
N THR A 65 -12.35 -6.62 3.38
CA THR A 65 -13.15 -5.45 3.83
C THR A 65 -14.66 -5.68 3.85
N ARG A 66 -15.15 -6.79 3.28
CA ARG A 66 -16.58 -7.17 3.35
C ARG A 66 -16.91 -7.99 4.60
N HIS A 67 -15.91 -8.48 5.33
CA HIS A 67 -16.09 -9.26 6.55
C HIS A 67 -16.09 -8.34 7.79
N PRO A 68 -16.70 -8.77 8.92
CA PRO A 68 -16.65 -8.02 10.15
C PRO A 68 -15.21 -7.74 10.62
N VAL A 69 -14.94 -6.51 11.05
CA VAL A 69 -13.60 -6.08 11.49
C VAL A 69 -13.09 -6.92 12.66
N ALA A 70 -13.97 -7.30 13.58
CA ALA A 70 -13.63 -8.15 14.72
C ALA A 70 -13.01 -9.50 14.31
N GLU A 71 -13.35 -10.02 13.12
CA GLU A 71 -12.82 -11.28 12.61
C GLU A 71 -11.55 -11.08 11.77
N THR A 72 -11.44 -9.97 11.04
CA THR A 72 -10.32 -9.72 10.11
C THR A 72 -9.13 -9.05 10.77
N LEU A 73 -9.34 -8.21 11.77
CA LEU A 73 -8.29 -7.44 12.40
C LEU A 73 -7.24 -8.34 13.09
N PRO A 74 -7.59 -9.30 13.98
CA PRO A 74 -6.60 -10.13 14.67
C PRO A 74 -5.64 -10.90 13.73
N PRO A 75 -6.10 -11.62 12.69
CA PRO A 75 -5.17 -12.32 11.79
C PRO A 75 -4.31 -11.36 10.95
N LEU A 76 -4.83 -10.21 10.52
CA LEU A 76 -4.04 -9.20 9.81
C LEU A 76 -2.92 -8.61 10.69
N LEU A 77 -3.19 -8.36 11.97
CA LEU A 77 -2.17 -7.94 12.94
C LEU A 77 -1.11 -9.04 13.18
N GLY A 78 -1.47 -10.31 13.02
CA GLY A 78 -0.54 -11.43 13.01
C GLY A 78 0.48 -11.32 11.86
N GLU A 79 0.01 -11.04 10.65
CA GLU A 79 0.85 -10.96 9.44
C GLU A 79 1.85 -9.80 9.44
N LEU A 80 1.63 -8.75 10.24
CA LEU A 80 2.61 -7.66 10.41
C LEU A 80 3.96 -8.15 10.98
N ARG A 81 3.98 -9.31 11.64
CA ARG A 81 5.18 -9.96 12.18
C ARG A 81 5.76 -11.04 11.27
N SER A 82 5.19 -11.22 10.08
CA SER A 82 5.62 -12.24 9.12
C SER A 82 7.03 -11.99 8.61
N ARG A 83 7.81 -13.07 8.42
CA ARG A 83 9.12 -12.98 7.77
C ARG A 83 9.01 -12.64 6.28
N ARG A 84 7.83 -12.80 5.68
CA ARG A 84 7.58 -12.52 4.26
C ARG A 84 7.16 -11.06 4.09
N ALA A 85 7.95 -10.30 3.33
CA ALA A 85 7.64 -8.89 3.03
C ALA A 85 6.26 -8.72 2.38
N ARG A 86 5.90 -9.59 1.42
CA ARG A 86 4.56 -9.61 0.78
C ARG A 86 3.42 -9.70 1.78
N ALA A 87 3.59 -10.49 2.83
CA ALA A 87 2.55 -10.67 3.84
C ALA A 87 2.40 -9.42 4.71
N ARG A 88 3.53 -8.83 5.15
CA ARG A 88 3.52 -7.56 5.89
C ARG A 88 2.89 -6.44 5.05
N SER A 89 3.32 -6.27 3.79
CA SER A 89 2.81 -5.20 2.92
C SER A 89 1.33 -5.36 2.58
N GLN A 90 0.85 -6.58 2.32
CA GLN A 90 -0.58 -6.83 2.08
C GLN A 90 -1.44 -6.66 3.33
N ALA A 91 -0.94 -7.06 4.50
CA ALA A 91 -1.65 -6.81 5.75
C ALA A 91 -1.79 -5.30 6.01
N LEU A 92 -0.70 -4.53 5.87
CA LEU A 92 -0.72 -3.07 5.99
C LEU A 92 -1.68 -2.41 4.98
N HIS A 93 -1.63 -2.86 3.71
CA HIS A 93 -2.56 -2.38 2.69
C HIS A 93 -4.02 -2.65 3.06
N THR A 94 -4.32 -3.86 3.53
CA THR A 94 -5.68 -4.23 3.95
C THR A 94 -6.14 -3.42 5.16
N LEU A 95 -5.27 -3.25 6.17
CA LEU A 95 -5.55 -2.44 7.36
C LEU A 95 -5.83 -0.97 6.99
N SER A 96 -5.11 -0.41 6.01
CA SER A 96 -5.39 0.95 5.54
C SER A 96 -6.75 1.08 4.82
N LYS A 97 -7.30 -0.03 4.28
CA LYS A 97 -8.64 -0.06 3.67
C LYS A 97 -9.75 -0.32 4.69
N ILE A 98 -9.44 -1.06 5.76
CA ILE A 98 -10.36 -1.26 6.89
C ILE A 98 -10.50 0.05 7.68
N GLY A 99 -9.39 0.76 7.92
CA GLY A 99 -9.41 2.07 8.60
C GLY A 99 -9.71 2.00 10.11
N ASP A 100 -9.68 0.81 10.72
CA ASP A 100 -9.93 0.67 12.15
C ASP A 100 -8.69 1.06 12.96
N ARG A 101 -8.83 2.15 13.72
CA ARG A 101 -7.77 2.78 14.53
C ARG A 101 -7.25 1.86 15.64
N GLN A 102 -7.95 0.77 15.99
CA GLN A 102 -7.42 -0.27 16.88
C GLN A 102 -6.15 -0.93 16.34
N ALA A 103 -5.88 -0.83 15.04
CA ALA A 103 -4.64 -1.32 14.43
C ALA A 103 -3.41 -0.44 14.72
N TRP A 104 -3.60 0.83 15.12
CA TRP A 104 -2.52 1.80 15.29
C TRP A 104 -1.35 1.32 16.15
N PRO A 105 -1.56 0.71 17.34
CA PRO A 105 -0.45 0.24 18.18
C PRO A 105 0.45 -0.80 17.52
N ALA A 106 -0.02 -1.47 16.46
CA ALA A 106 0.77 -2.44 15.71
C ALA A 106 1.60 -1.82 14.57
N ILE A 107 1.35 -0.55 14.20
CA ILE A 107 2.13 0.20 13.20
C ILE A 107 3.44 0.70 13.83
N THR A 108 4.38 -0.22 14.01
CA THR A 108 5.64 0.06 14.70
C THR A 108 6.64 0.84 13.85
N ARG A 109 7.62 1.48 14.49
CA ARG A 109 8.78 2.08 13.82
C ARG A 109 9.47 1.10 12.87
N ALA A 110 9.57 -0.18 13.24
CA ALA A 110 10.19 -1.20 12.41
C ALA A 110 9.47 -1.42 11.07
N LEU A 111 8.14 -1.25 11.02
CA LEU A 111 7.37 -1.29 9.77
C LEU A 111 7.53 0.00 8.96
N LEU A 112 7.54 1.15 9.65
CA LEU A 112 7.74 2.47 9.02
C LEU A 112 9.13 2.63 8.41
N THR A 113 10.11 1.88 8.90
CA THR A 113 11.49 1.86 8.41
C THR A 113 11.91 0.47 7.92
N ASP A 114 10.95 -0.38 7.52
CA ASP A 114 11.23 -1.74 7.06
C ASP A 114 12.22 -1.70 5.89
N PRO A 115 13.21 -2.61 5.77
CA PRO A 115 14.16 -2.58 4.65
C PRO A 115 13.50 -2.82 3.28
N ASP A 116 12.32 -3.44 3.24
CA ASP A 116 11.57 -3.63 2.01
C ASP A 116 10.72 -2.38 1.70
N ASP A 117 10.92 -1.78 0.53
CA ASP A 117 10.24 -0.55 0.11
C ASP A 117 8.72 -0.74 -0.04
N ASP A 118 8.22 -1.92 -0.41
CA ASP A 118 6.77 -2.16 -0.52
C ASP A 118 6.13 -2.21 0.86
N VAL A 119 6.83 -2.77 1.85
CA VAL A 119 6.39 -2.77 3.25
C VAL A 119 6.41 -1.36 3.80
N ALA A 120 7.51 -0.62 3.68
CA ALA A 120 7.62 0.74 4.20
C ALA A 120 6.55 1.66 3.59
N ARG A 121 6.36 1.63 2.26
CA ARG A 121 5.32 2.44 1.59
C ARG A 121 3.91 2.09 2.04
N SER A 122 3.64 0.81 2.26
CA SER A 122 2.34 0.35 2.76
C SER A 122 2.14 0.73 4.23
N ALA A 123 3.21 0.73 5.03
CA ALA A 123 3.20 1.18 6.42
C ALA A 123 2.91 2.67 6.50
N TRP A 124 3.52 3.50 5.66
CA TRP A 124 3.25 4.94 5.63
C TRP A 124 1.79 5.22 5.27
N ARG A 125 1.25 4.55 4.24
CA ARG A 125 -0.17 4.68 3.86
C ARG A 125 -1.13 4.23 4.96
N ALA A 126 -0.82 3.13 5.66
CA ALA A 126 -1.62 2.68 6.79
C ALA A 126 -1.52 3.65 7.98
N ALA A 127 -0.31 4.13 8.28
CA ALA A 127 -0.05 5.00 9.41
C ALA A 127 -0.83 6.31 9.32
N VAL A 128 -0.82 6.98 8.17
CA VAL A 128 -1.52 8.27 8.00
C VAL A 128 -3.04 8.13 8.07
N VAL A 129 -3.58 6.95 7.74
CA VAL A 129 -5.01 6.66 7.89
C VAL A 129 -5.38 6.37 9.35
N LEU A 130 -4.47 5.76 10.10
CA LEU A 130 -4.76 5.18 11.42
C LEU A 130 -4.21 6.00 12.60
N VAL A 131 -3.35 7.00 12.36
CA VAL A 131 -2.70 7.82 13.39
C VAL A 131 -3.73 8.62 14.20
N PRO A 132 -3.69 8.60 15.55
CA PRO A 132 -4.62 9.37 16.37
C PRO A 132 -4.23 10.83 16.50
N ASP A 133 -5.23 11.63 16.81
CA ASP A 133 -5.05 13.02 17.20
C ASP A 133 -3.99 13.08 18.31
N GLY A 134 -3.00 13.95 18.14
CA GLY A 134 -1.85 14.07 19.04
C GLY A 134 -0.64 13.19 18.71
N GLU A 135 -0.75 12.19 17.82
CA GLU A 135 0.39 11.38 17.38
C GLU A 135 0.96 11.77 16.00
N HIS A 136 0.33 12.72 15.30
CA HIS A 136 0.77 13.21 13.99
C HIS A 136 2.24 13.70 14.00
N ALA A 137 2.64 14.48 15.01
CA ALA A 137 4.02 14.98 15.14
C ALA A 137 5.05 13.84 15.32
N GLY A 138 4.70 12.83 16.13
CA GLY A 138 5.54 11.65 16.32
C GLY A 138 5.70 10.86 15.03
N LEU A 139 4.61 10.63 14.30
CA LEU A 139 4.64 9.95 13.01
C LEU A 139 5.45 10.75 11.98
N ALA A 140 5.24 12.07 11.86
CA ALA A 140 5.99 12.94 10.97
C ALA A 140 7.50 12.87 11.23
N ALA A 141 7.92 12.87 12.50
CA ALA A 141 9.33 12.73 12.88
C ALA A 141 9.92 11.37 12.44
N VAL A 142 9.18 10.27 12.54
CA VAL A 142 9.65 8.96 12.05
C VAL A 142 9.76 8.98 10.52
N LEU A 143 8.72 9.46 9.82
CA LEU A 143 8.69 9.51 8.36
C LEU A 143 9.82 10.39 7.80
N ALA A 144 10.14 11.50 8.44
CA ALA A 144 11.23 12.38 8.04
C ALA A 144 12.60 11.69 8.03
N THR A 145 12.81 10.66 8.86
CA THR A 145 14.06 9.86 8.81
C THR A 145 14.21 9.05 7.52
N GLN A 146 13.17 8.96 6.70
CA GLN A 146 13.14 8.20 5.46
C GLN A 146 13.30 9.10 4.21
N PHE A 147 13.57 10.39 4.38
CA PHE A 147 13.90 11.26 3.24
C PHE A 147 15.12 10.74 2.47
N GLY A 148 15.13 10.97 1.15
CA GLY A 148 16.13 10.40 0.24
C GLY A 148 16.03 8.88 -0.01
N ARG A 149 15.15 8.13 0.68
CA ARG A 149 15.01 6.68 0.49
C ARG A 149 14.46 6.31 -0.89
N GLY A 150 15.12 5.35 -1.53
CA GLY A 150 14.63 4.68 -2.74
C GLY A 150 14.50 5.62 -3.96
N GLY A 151 13.86 5.09 -5.00
CA GLY A 151 13.59 5.83 -6.24
C GLY A 151 12.39 6.78 -6.14
N ARG A 152 12.05 7.41 -7.26
CA ARG A 152 10.97 8.39 -7.37
C ARG A 152 9.63 7.90 -6.79
N GLU A 153 9.24 6.66 -7.05
CA GLU A 153 7.97 6.10 -6.55
C GLU A 153 7.96 6.00 -5.02
N THR A 154 9.05 5.55 -4.41
CA THR A 154 9.21 5.49 -2.95
C THR A 154 9.17 6.89 -2.36
N GLN A 155 9.91 7.84 -2.95
CA GLN A 155 9.93 9.22 -2.47
C GLN A 155 8.56 9.90 -2.59
N LEU A 156 7.87 9.74 -3.72
CA LEU A 156 6.52 10.28 -3.90
C LEU A 156 5.52 9.68 -2.90
N SER A 157 5.66 8.38 -2.58
CA SER A 157 4.82 7.74 -1.57
C SER A 157 5.08 8.30 -0.17
N LEU A 158 6.32 8.59 0.20
CA LEU A 158 6.65 9.22 1.48
C LEU A 158 6.11 10.66 1.53
N SER A 159 6.32 11.43 0.45
CA SER A 159 5.84 12.80 0.32
C SER A 159 4.32 12.89 0.50
N ARG A 160 3.56 12.01 -0.16
CA ARG A 160 2.10 11.93 -0.01
C ARG A 160 1.67 11.54 1.40
N ALA A 161 2.41 10.66 2.05
CA ALA A 161 2.11 10.29 3.44
C ALA A 161 2.33 11.49 4.38
N LEU A 162 3.44 12.20 4.25
CA LEU A 162 3.71 13.41 5.04
C LEU A 162 2.66 14.49 4.80
N VAL A 163 2.31 14.79 3.54
CA VAL A 163 1.30 15.81 3.20
C VAL A 163 -0.11 15.44 3.68
N ALA A 164 -0.39 14.16 3.93
CA ALA A 164 -1.66 13.71 4.49
C ALA A 164 -1.78 13.90 6.02
N LEU A 165 -0.69 14.23 6.71
CA LEU A 165 -0.71 14.57 8.14
C LEU A 165 -1.08 16.04 8.34
N GLU A 166 -1.39 16.41 9.58
CA GLU A 166 -1.63 17.80 9.97
C GLU A 166 -0.41 18.69 9.64
N GLU A 167 -0.66 19.86 9.05
CA GLU A 167 0.39 20.76 8.58
C GLU A 167 1.38 21.16 9.69
N ASP A 168 0.86 21.47 10.90
CA ASP A 168 1.67 21.82 12.07
C ASP A 168 2.64 20.71 12.50
N ALA A 169 2.30 19.44 12.25
CA ALA A 169 3.20 18.31 12.51
C ALA A 169 4.31 18.18 11.45
N VAL A 170 4.03 18.61 10.22
CA VAL A 170 4.87 18.34 9.04
C VAL A 170 5.85 19.47 8.76
N VAL A 171 5.43 20.73 8.91
CA VAL A 171 6.25 21.91 8.60
C VAL A 171 7.62 21.89 9.30
N PRO A 172 7.73 21.59 10.62
CA PRO A 172 9.04 21.59 11.29
C PRO A 172 10.00 20.52 10.75
N VAL A 173 9.48 19.33 10.43
CA VAL A 173 10.33 18.22 9.94
C VAL A 173 10.77 18.43 8.50
N LEU A 174 9.94 19.09 7.67
CA LEU A 174 10.33 19.50 6.32
C LEU A 174 11.43 20.55 6.35
N ALA A 175 11.28 21.61 7.16
CA ALA A 175 12.28 22.67 7.29
C ALA A 175 13.64 22.11 7.73
N SER A 176 13.65 21.19 8.71
CA SER A 176 14.88 20.51 9.15
C SER A 176 15.50 19.65 8.04
N ALA A 177 14.70 18.91 7.27
CA ALA A 177 15.19 18.05 6.20
C ALA A 177 15.68 18.84 4.98
N ALA A 178 15.06 19.98 4.67
CA ALA A 178 15.48 20.90 3.62
C ALA A 178 16.86 21.53 3.89
N ALA A 179 17.27 21.62 5.16
CA ALA A 179 18.59 22.08 5.58
C ALA A 179 19.63 20.94 5.79
N HIS A 180 19.27 19.68 5.53
CA HIS A 180 20.11 18.53 5.82
C HIS A 180 21.42 18.50 5.00
N ALA A 181 22.50 17.90 5.51
CA ALA A 181 23.78 17.87 4.78
C ALA A 181 23.75 17.00 3.50
N ASP A 182 22.93 15.95 3.50
CA ASP A 182 22.73 15.06 2.35
C ASP A 182 21.87 15.75 1.26
N PRO A 183 22.38 15.93 0.02
CA PRO A 183 21.63 16.52 -1.09
C PRO A 183 20.35 15.78 -1.47
N GLY A 184 20.32 14.45 -1.37
CA GLY A 184 19.14 13.63 -1.67
C GLY A 184 18.02 13.85 -0.65
N VAL A 185 18.38 13.97 0.64
CA VAL A 185 17.43 14.31 1.71
C VAL A 185 16.85 15.72 1.47
N ARG A 186 17.71 16.72 1.23
CA ARG A 186 17.26 18.10 0.94
C ARG A 186 16.35 18.16 -0.27
N ALA A 187 16.76 17.53 -1.38
CA ALA A 187 16.00 17.57 -2.63
C ALA A 187 14.61 16.94 -2.47
N HIS A 188 14.53 15.81 -1.77
CA HIS A 188 13.25 15.17 -1.49
C HIS A 188 12.39 16.06 -0.57
N ALA A 189 12.92 16.59 0.53
CA ALA A 189 12.19 17.48 1.43
C ALA A 189 11.63 18.72 0.72
N LEU A 190 12.44 19.41 -0.10
CA LEU A 190 12.01 20.56 -0.90
C LEU A 190 10.93 20.18 -1.93
N ALA A 191 10.97 18.98 -2.50
CA ALA A 191 9.92 18.48 -3.37
C ALA A 191 8.62 18.24 -2.59
N THR A 192 8.70 17.69 -1.38
CA THR A 192 7.54 17.51 -0.49
C THR A 192 6.94 18.84 -0.05
N GLU A 193 7.75 19.85 0.28
CA GLU A 193 7.26 21.21 0.60
C GLU A 193 6.50 21.85 -0.56
N ARG A 194 6.95 21.61 -1.81
CA ARG A 194 6.22 22.07 -3.00
C ARG A 194 4.87 21.38 -3.12
N LEU A 195 4.84 20.06 -2.92
CA LEU A 195 3.59 19.29 -2.93
C LEU A 195 2.62 19.73 -1.82
N LEU A 196 3.12 20.09 -0.64
CA LEU A 196 2.30 20.58 0.47
C LEU A 196 1.63 21.93 0.14
N ARG A 197 2.39 22.85 -0.49
CA ARG A 197 1.90 24.19 -0.88
C ARG A 197 0.99 24.17 -2.11
N ASP A 198 1.26 23.26 -3.03
CA ASP A 198 0.52 23.11 -4.28
C ASP A 198 0.28 21.62 -4.58
N PRO A 199 -0.82 21.06 -4.08
CA PRO A 199 -1.18 19.67 -4.32
C PRO A 199 -1.37 19.32 -5.81
N ASP A 200 -1.74 20.30 -6.64
CA ASP A 200 -2.05 20.11 -8.07
C ASP A 200 -0.80 20.20 -8.96
N ALA A 201 0.27 20.87 -8.52
CA ALA A 201 1.55 20.93 -9.25
C ALA A 201 2.14 19.54 -9.57
N ALA A 202 1.87 18.53 -8.75
CA ALA A 202 2.30 17.16 -9.03
C ALA A 202 1.61 16.53 -10.24
N PHE A 203 0.36 16.91 -10.52
CA PHE A 203 -0.36 16.49 -11.72
C PHE A 203 0.21 17.16 -12.96
N GLU A 204 0.45 18.46 -12.92
CA GLU A 204 1.00 19.22 -14.05
C GLU A 204 2.41 18.75 -14.43
N SER A 205 3.28 18.52 -13.45
CA SER A 205 4.64 17.99 -13.70
C SER A 205 4.60 16.59 -14.33
N ALA A 206 3.63 15.74 -13.98
CA ALA A 206 3.48 14.41 -14.56
C ALA A 206 3.01 14.48 -16.02
N VAL A 207 2.10 15.41 -16.33
CA VAL A 207 1.65 15.67 -17.71
C VAL A 207 2.80 16.18 -18.58
N GLU A 208 3.62 17.10 -18.08
CA GLU A 208 4.76 17.64 -18.82
C GLU A 208 5.87 16.61 -19.07
N GLU A 209 6.13 15.72 -18.12
CA GLU A 209 7.07 14.61 -18.32
C GLU A 209 6.55 13.59 -19.34
N ALA A 210 5.26 13.25 -19.30
CA ALA A 210 4.63 12.39 -20.29
C ALA A 210 4.72 13.01 -21.71
N LYS A 211 4.52 14.33 -21.84
CA LYS A 211 4.71 15.06 -23.10
C LYS A 211 6.16 15.00 -23.58
N ARG A 212 7.16 15.16 -22.69
CA ARG A 212 8.59 15.06 -23.07
C ARG A 212 8.96 13.67 -23.56
N VAL A 213 8.51 12.61 -22.87
CA VAL A 213 8.76 11.23 -23.29
C VAL A 213 8.10 10.95 -24.65
N ALA A 214 6.87 11.43 -24.87
CA ALA A 214 6.18 11.29 -26.16
C ALA A 214 6.88 12.06 -27.30
N THR A 215 7.54 13.17 -27.00
CA THR A 215 8.28 13.98 -28.00
C THR A 215 9.66 13.38 -28.32
N LEU A 216 10.25 12.61 -27.41
CA LEU A 216 11.60 12.02 -27.54
C LEU A 216 11.60 10.57 -28.07
N GLY A 217 10.43 10.01 -28.43
CA GLY A 217 10.29 8.59 -28.78
C GLY A 217 9.61 8.31 -30.13
N VAL A 218 10.34 8.47 -31.24
CA VAL A 218 10.30 7.55 -32.41
C VAL A 218 11.68 7.53 -33.07
N PRO A 219 12.52 6.50 -32.85
CA PRO A 219 13.61 6.19 -33.78
C PRO A 219 13.01 5.47 -35.00
N ASP A 220 13.17 6.06 -36.16
CA ASP A 220 12.74 5.53 -37.46
C ASP A 220 13.55 4.26 -37.80
N GLN A 221 13.02 3.08 -37.47
CA GLN A 221 13.52 1.79 -37.97
C GLN A 221 12.88 1.50 -39.34
N LYS A 222 13.30 2.24 -40.37
CA LYS A 222 13.12 1.85 -41.77
C LYS A 222 14.30 2.30 -42.62
N ALA A 223 15.38 1.53 -42.59
CA ALA A 223 16.32 1.41 -43.72
C ALA A 223 17.31 0.28 -43.43
N GLN A 224 16.91 -0.97 -43.75
CA GLN A 224 17.81 -2.06 -44.16
C GLN A 224 16.98 -3.31 -44.52
N GLU A 225 16.08 -3.14 -45.48
CA GLU A 225 15.76 -4.17 -46.47
C GLU A 225 15.83 -3.46 -47.83
N GLU A 226 16.44 -4.12 -48.81
CA GLU A 226 16.75 -3.68 -50.19
C GLU A 226 18.15 -3.06 -50.42
N GLY A 227 19.02 -3.88 -51.03
CA GLY A 227 20.28 -3.47 -51.65
C GLY A 227 21.38 -4.51 -51.56
#